data_AF-A0AA38FW16-F1
#
_entry.id   AF-A0AA38FW16-F1
#
_cell.length_a   1.000
_cell.length_b   1.000
_cell.length_c   1.000
_cell.angle_alpha   90.00
_cell.angle_beta   90.00
_cell.angle_gamma   90.00
#
_symmetry.space_group_name_H-M   'P 1'
#
loop_
_entity.id
_entity.type
_entity.pdbx_description
1 polymer ?
#
loop_
_entity_poly.entity_id
_entity_poly.type
_entity_poly.pdbx_seq_one_letter_code
_entity_poly.pdbx_strand_id
1 'polypeptide(L)'
;KMLGRQALRSFLRSGGASATRTAGGRIWRRSFADAPATSAPSAHEEFLAAWKKVAPTIEPPKTPLAFMAARPEVPGTIPTKLTVNFVLPYQSELTAKEV
;
A
#
# COMPACT_ATOMS: atom_id res chain seq x y z
N LYS A 1 -44.20 49.47 20.64
CA LYS A 1 -43.40 49.74 19.41
C LYS A 1 -42.87 48.40 18.92
N MET A 2 -43.75 47.64 18.26
CA MET A 2 -43.87 47.49 16.80
C MET A 2 -42.83 46.52 16.21
N LEU A 3 -43.28 45.27 16.23
CA LEU A 3 -43.04 44.20 15.28
C LEU A 3 -42.99 44.72 13.83
N GLY A 4 -41.96 44.31 13.09
CA GLY A 4 -41.82 44.54 11.65
C GLY A 4 -40.39 44.16 11.25
N ARG A 5 -40.14 43.19 10.38
CA ARG A 5 -40.66 43.10 9.02
C ARG A 5 -40.60 41.65 8.53
N GLN A 6 -41.76 41.03 8.32
CA GLN A 6 -41.90 40.02 7.28
C GLN A 6 -42.11 40.75 5.96
N ALA A 7 -41.31 40.43 4.94
CA ALA A 7 -41.74 40.49 3.54
C ALA A 7 -40.74 39.74 2.65
N LEU A 8 -41.30 38.83 1.84
CA LEU A 8 -40.94 38.57 0.44
C LEU A 8 -39.54 37.96 0.19
N ARG A 9 -39.35 36.81 -0.47
CA ARG A 9 -40.11 36.19 -1.57
C ARG A 9 -39.89 34.69 -1.58
N SER A 10 -40.98 33.95 -1.60
CA SER A 10 -41.04 32.61 -2.15
C SER A 10 -40.60 32.64 -3.61
N PHE A 11 -39.57 31.86 -3.95
CA PHE A 11 -39.47 31.30 -5.29
C PHE A 11 -39.39 29.78 -5.15
N LEU A 12 -40.57 29.16 -5.25
CA LEU A 12 -40.65 27.81 -5.80
C LEU A 12 -40.13 27.93 -7.24
N ARG A 13 -38.89 27.48 -7.45
CA ARG A 13 -38.49 27.02 -8.77
C ARG A 13 -38.54 25.50 -8.75
N SER A 14 -39.73 25.00 -9.06
CA SER A 14 -39.93 23.65 -9.58
C SER A 14 -39.08 23.52 -10.85
N GLY A 15 -37.86 23.03 -10.68
CA GLY A 15 -37.00 22.55 -11.74
C GLY A 15 -37.08 21.03 -11.77
N GLY A 16 -38.13 20.50 -12.41
CA GLY A 16 -38.13 19.11 -12.84
C GLY A 16 -37.03 18.93 -13.87
N ALA A 17 -35.98 18.20 -13.49
CA ALA A 17 -35.05 17.62 -14.43
C ALA A 17 -34.75 16.20 -13.95
N SER A 18 -35.34 15.27 -14.70
CA SER A 18 -35.19 13.83 -14.67
C SER A 18 -33.81 13.37 -14.19
N ALA A 19 -33.82 12.54 -13.16
CA ALA A 19 -32.66 11.77 -12.76
C ALA A 19 -32.30 10.79 -13.88
N THR A 20 -31.37 11.15 -14.75
CA THR A 20 -30.59 10.16 -15.48
C THR A 20 -29.64 9.52 -14.48
N ARG A 21 -30.12 8.46 -13.83
CA ARG A 21 -29.26 7.47 -13.18
C ARG A 21 -28.44 6.81 -14.28
N THR A 22 -27.32 7.42 -14.66
CA THR A 22 -26.25 6.65 -15.27
C THR A 22 -25.79 5.67 -14.20
N ALA A 23 -26.21 4.41 -14.37
CA ALA A 23 -25.60 3.27 -13.70
C ALA A 23 -24.18 3.10 -14.27
N GLY A 24 -23.31 4.09 -14.03
CA GLY A 24 -21.88 3.92 -14.14
C GLY A 24 -21.50 3.02 -12.99
N GLY A 25 -21.38 1.72 -13.27
CA GLY A 25 -20.82 0.77 -12.31
C GLY A 25 -19.57 1.39 -11.70
N ARG A 26 -19.49 1.37 -10.36
CA ARG A 26 -18.27 1.76 -9.65
C ARG A 26 -17.18 0.78 -10.07
N ILE A 27 -16.51 1.10 -11.19
CA ILE A 27 -15.27 0.47 -11.60
C ILE A 27 -14.31 0.85 -10.49
N TRP A 28 -14.05 -0.11 -9.61
CA TRP A 28 -13.02 0.00 -8.59
C TRP A 28 -11.70 0.09 -9.36
N ARG A 29 -11.28 1.31 -9.71
CA ARG A 29 -9.96 1.55 -10.29
C ARG A 29 -8.98 1.14 -9.21
N ARG A 30 -8.36 -0.04 -9.39
CA ARG A 30 -7.23 -0.46 -8.56
C ARG A 30 -6.12 0.56 -8.83
N SER A 31 -5.83 1.41 -7.85
CA SER A 31 -4.68 2.31 -7.92
C SER A 31 -3.42 1.46 -7.75
N PHE A 32 -2.53 1.53 -8.73
CA PHE A 32 -1.19 0.97 -8.64
C PHE A 32 -0.21 2.10 -8.31
N ALA A 33 0.86 1.78 -7.58
CA ALA A 33 1.87 2.77 -7.24
C ALA A 33 2.83 2.92 -8.44
N ASP A 34 2.86 4.12 -9.05
CA ASP A 34 3.78 4.43 -10.17
C ASP A 34 5.20 4.80 -9.70
N ALA A 35 5.43 4.86 -8.38
CA ALA A 35 6.71 5.23 -7.80
C ALA A 35 7.46 4.00 -7.27
N PRO A 36 8.77 3.85 -7.56
CA PRO A 36 9.58 2.77 -7.01
C PRO A 36 9.61 2.90 -5.48
N ALA A 37 9.39 1.78 -4.79
CA ALA A 37 9.54 1.73 -3.34
C ALA A 37 11.03 1.84 -3.00
N THR A 38 11.45 2.96 -2.40
CA THR A 38 12.78 3.10 -1.80
C THR A 38 13.00 1.94 -0.83
N SER A 39 14.14 1.24 -0.94
CA SER A 39 14.52 0.20 0.00
C SER A 39 14.45 0.75 1.42
N ALA A 40 13.53 0.24 2.24
CA ALA A 40 13.44 0.65 3.64
C ALA A 40 14.82 0.43 4.30
N PRO A 41 15.33 1.39 5.10
CA PRO A 41 16.58 1.21 5.82
C PRO A 41 16.48 -0.08 6.65
N SER A 42 17.53 -0.88 6.59
CA SER A 42 17.50 -2.23 7.12
C SER A 42 17.21 -2.18 8.63
N ALA A 43 16.04 -2.68 9.06
CA ALA A 43 15.68 -2.82 10.48
C ALA A 43 16.76 -3.59 11.29
N HIS A 44 17.67 -4.25 10.57
CA HIS A 44 18.87 -4.88 11.07
C HIS A 44 19.86 -3.93 11.77
N GLU A 45 20.08 -2.72 11.25
CA GLU A 45 21.08 -1.80 11.81
C GLU A 45 20.68 -1.28 13.20
N GLU A 46 19.41 -0.92 13.36
CA GLU A 46 18.85 -0.48 14.64
C GLU A 46 18.90 -1.60 15.69
N PHE A 47 18.58 -2.84 15.28
CA PHE A 47 18.70 -4.02 16.13
C PHE A 47 20.14 -4.24 16.61
N LEU A 48 21.12 -4.16 15.71
CA LEU A 48 22.54 -4.33 16.06
C LEU A 48 23.02 -3.25 17.04
N ALA A 49 22.57 -2.00 16.85
CA ALA A 49 22.88 -0.90 17.74
C ALA A 49 22.27 -1.09 19.14
N ALA A 50 21.03 -1.59 19.23
CA ALA A 50 20.39 -1.92 20.49
C ALA A 50 21.05 -3.13 21.18
N TRP A 51 21.41 -4.18 20.42
CA TRP A 51 22.06 -5.37 20.97
C TRP A 51 23.39 -5.06 21.64
N LYS A 52 24.24 -4.26 21.00
CA LYS A 52 25.53 -3.83 21.56
C LYS A 52 25.40 -3.10 22.90
N LYS A 53 24.28 -2.43 23.14
CA LYS A 53 24.00 -1.75 24.43
C LYS A 53 23.60 -2.74 25.52
N VAL A 54 22.85 -3.79 25.16
CA VAL A 54 22.31 -4.77 26.13
C VAL A 54 23.30 -5.87 26.45
N ALA A 55 24.04 -6.36 25.45
CA ALA A 55 24.96 -7.48 25.57
C ALA A 55 26.26 -7.23 24.78
N PRO A 56 27.18 -6.40 25.30
CA PRO A 56 28.39 -5.98 24.58
C PRO A 56 29.42 -7.10 24.37
N THR A 57 29.41 -8.14 25.19
CA THR A 57 30.38 -9.26 25.13
C THR A 57 29.89 -10.42 24.25
N ILE A 58 28.61 -10.44 23.87
CA ILE A 58 27.99 -11.53 23.12
C ILE A 58 27.74 -11.07 21.69
N GLU A 59 28.19 -11.86 20.71
CA GLU A 59 27.90 -11.60 19.31
C GLU A 59 26.38 -11.58 19.06
N PRO A 60 25.86 -10.59 18.31
CA PRO A 60 24.44 -10.54 17.98
C PRO A 60 23.98 -11.79 17.21
N PRO A 61 22.76 -12.28 17.48
CA PRO A 61 22.24 -13.43 16.75
C PRO A 61 22.06 -13.11 15.27
N LYS A 62 22.30 -14.10 14.42
CA LYS A 62 22.03 -13.98 12.98
C LYS A 62 20.54 -13.89 12.74
N THR A 63 20.13 -12.85 12.01
CA THR A 63 18.75 -12.70 11.56
C THR A 63 18.54 -13.42 10.23
N PRO A 64 17.31 -13.85 9.89
CA PRO A 64 17.02 -14.48 8.60
C PRO A 64 17.45 -13.63 7.39
N LEU A 65 17.40 -12.30 7.53
CA LEU A 65 17.82 -11.35 6.51
C LEU A 65 19.30 -11.50 6.14
N ALA A 66 20.15 -11.98 7.06
CA ALA A 66 21.56 -12.23 6.78
C ALA A 66 21.79 -13.37 5.77
N PHE A 67 20.78 -14.22 5.55
CA PHE A 67 20.84 -15.34 4.60
C PHE A 67 20.07 -15.04 3.30
N MET A 68 19.45 -13.87 3.18
CA MET A 68 18.65 -13.50 2.02
C MET A 68 19.35 -12.43 1.20
N ALA A 69 19.19 -12.50 -0.13
CA ALA A 69 19.59 -11.40 -0.99
C ALA A 69 18.78 -10.14 -0.65
N ALA A 70 19.38 -8.97 -0.86
CA ALA A 70 18.66 -7.71 -0.76
C ALA A 70 17.42 -7.76 -1.66
N ARG A 71 16.29 -7.29 -1.13
CA ARG A 71 15.05 -7.26 -1.90
C ARG A 71 15.27 -6.35 -3.13
N PRO A 72 15.01 -6.82 -4.35
CA PRO A 72 15.11 -5.99 -5.54
C PRO A 72 14.10 -4.84 -5.48
N GLU A 73 14.44 -3.73 -6.14
CA GLU A 73 13.54 -2.58 -6.26
C GLU A 73 12.22 -3.00 -6.93
N VAL A 74 11.11 -2.46 -6.44
CA VAL A 74 9.80 -2.73 -7.02
C VAL A 74 9.71 -1.95 -8.33
N PRO A 75 9.50 -2.61 -9.48
CA PRO A 75 9.36 -1.91 -10.75
C PRO A 75 8.11 -1.02 -10.73
N GLY A 76 8.20 0.18 -11.31
CA GLY A 76 7.10 1.13 -11.38
C GLY A 76 5.98 0.74 -12.36
N THR A 77 6.18 -0.32 -13.15
CA THR A 77 5.18 -0.86 -14.08
C THR A 77 4.89 -2.32 -13.75
N ILE A 78 3.63 -2.74 -13.94
CA ILE A 78 3.21 -4.12 -13.68
C ILE A 78 3.88 -5.04 -14.71
N PRO A 79 4.67 -6.04 -14.28
CA PRO A 79 5.33 -6.96 -15.18
C PRO A 79 4.33 -7.96 -15.77
N THR A 80 4.59 -8.43 -17.01
CA THR A 80 3.77 -9.44 -17.68
C THR A 80 3.98 -10.86 -17.16
N LYS A 81 5.14 -11.14 -16.54
CA LYS A 81 5.50 -12.40 -15.90
C LYS A 81 5.97 -12.17 -14.48
N LEU A 82 5.72 -13.12 -13.58
CA LEU A 82 6.14 -13.04 -12.19
C LEU A 82 7.08 -14.19 -11.83
N THR A 83 8.17 -13.86 -11.15
CA THR A 83 9.03 -14.87 -10.52
C THR A 83 8.36 -15.35 -9.24
N VAL A 84 8.03 -16.64 -9.16
CA VAL A 84 7.39 -17.25 -7.99
C VAL A 84 8.28 -18.31 -7.36
N ASN A 85 8.29 -18.34 -6.03
CA ASN A 85 8.98 -19.35 -5.23
C ASN A 85 7.93 -20.17 -4.47
N PHE A 86 7.71 -21.42 -4.88
CA PHE A 86 6.83 -22.36 -4.20
C PHE A 86 7.68 -23.33 -3.37
N VAL A 87 7.69 -23.10 -2.06
CA VAL A 87 8.55 -23.81 -1.11
C VAL A 87 7.67 -24.57 -0.13
N LEU A 88 8.00 -25.84 0.06
CA LEU A 88 7.44 -26.73 1.07
C LEU A 88 8.50 -27.00 2.15
N PRO A 89 8.10 -27.52 3.32
CA PRO A 89 9.07 -28.12 4.22
C PRO A 89 9.88 -29.21 3.49
N TYR A 90 11.21 -29.10 3.49
CA TYR A 90 12.18 -30.02 2.88
C TYR A 90 12.22 -30.10 1.34
N GLN A 91 11.36 -29.38 0.63
CA GLN A 91 11.29 -29.43 -0.84
C GLN A 91 10.93 -28.06 -1.41
N SER A 92 11.38 -27.77 -2.63
CA SER A 92 10.85 -26.65 -3.42
C SER A 92 10.33 -27.17 -4.75
N GLU A 93 9.08 -26.83 -5.09
CA GLU A 93 8.50 -27.20 -6.39
C GLU A 93 8.90 -26.20 -7.48
N LEU A 94 8.95 -24.91 -7.12
CA LEU A 94 9.30 -23.82 -8.02
C LEU A 94 10.28 -22.89 -7.30
N THR A 95 11.47 -22.71 -7.86
CA THR A 95 12.48 -21.78 -7.33
C THR A 95 12.94 -20.89 -8.47
N ALA A 96 12.80 -19.57 -8.32
CA ALA A 96 13.20 -18.56 -9.29
C ALA A 96 12.65 -18.78 -10.72
N LYS A 97 11.45 -19.38 -10.85
CA LYS A 97 10.80 -19.61 -12.15
C LYS A 97 9.81 -18.51 -12.47
N GLU A 98 9.77 -18.10 -13.74
CA GLU A 98 8.75 -17.21 -14.29
C GLU A 98 7.50 -18.01 -14.67
N VAL A 99 6.33 -17.47 -14.35
CA VAL A 99 5.01 -17.98 -14.77
C VAL A 99 4.26 -16.87 -15.49
#